data_AF-A0A523NNS6-F1
#
_entry.id   AF-A0A523NNS6-F1
#
_cell.length_a   1.000
_cell.length_b   1.000
_cell.length_c   1.000
_cell.angle_alpha   90.00
_cell.angle_beta   90.00
_cell.angle_gamma   90.00
#
_symmetry.space_group_name_H-M   'P 1'
#
loop_
_entity.id
_entity.type
_entity.pdbx_description
1 polymer ?
#
loop_
_entity_poly.entity_id
_entity_poly.type
_entity_poly.pdbx_seq_one_letter_code
_entity_poly.pdbx_strand_id
1 'polypeptide(L)'
;MPTIRIDEDVYKALQQRGEPFVDTPNSVLRKLLEEVGLLEMDQESSRVKPSLIGKTTLGKKGEKPMVTYSHPRLCFKASYIEPLDDNDIFQIETKIDGKFQMSKADFYRVFPNVVKSRSYREEGIYHYPVIPKKKALPFKIA
;
A
#
# COMPACT_ATOMS: atom_id res chain seq x y z
N MET A 1 0.09 -11.48 -16.99
CA MET A 1 1.40 -12.05 -16.56
C MET A 1 1.80 -13.13 -17.54
N PRO A 2 2.93 -12.99 -18.25
CA PRO A 2 3.49 -14.11 -19.00
C PRO A 2 3.88 -15.24 -18.04
N THR A 3 3.72 -16.49 -18.47
CA THR A 3 4.09 -17.68 -17.68
C THR A 3 5.32 -18.31 -18.31
N ILE A 4 6.37 -18.51 -17.52
CA ILE A 4 7.61 -19.16 -17.94
C ILE A 4 7.72 -20.48 -17.15
N ARG A 5 8.07 -21.57 -17.84
CA ARG A 5 8.35 -22.87 -17.22
C ARG A 5 9.85 -23.05 -17.07
N ILE A 6 10.28 -23.56 -15.92
CA ILE A 6 11.68 -23.84 -15.60
C ILE A 6 11.79 -25.20 -14.92
N ASP A 7 12.98 -25.80 -15.00
CA ASP A 7 13.28 -27.07 -14.36
C ASP A 7 13.45 -26.94 -12.84
N GLU A 8 13.36 -28.06 -12.12
CA GLU A 8 13.36 -28.08 -10.65
C GLU A 8 14.71 -27.67 -10.05
N ASP A 9 15.81 -28.06 -10.69
CA ASP A 9 17.17 -27.66 -10.31
C ASP A 9 17.38 -26.16 -10.49
N VAL A 10 16.89 -25.58 -11.59
CA VAL A 10 16.89 -24.14 -11.84
C VAL A 10 16.08 -23.41 -10.76
N TYR A 11 14.88 -23.90 -10.44
CA TYR A 11 14.05 -23.31 -9.38
C TYR A 11 14.77 -23.30 -8.02
N LYS A 12 15.41 -24.41 -7.64
CA LYS A 12 16.18 -24.51 -6.39
C LYS A 12 17.37 -23.55 -6.37
N ALA A 13 18.10 -23.43 -7.48
CA ALA A 13 19.22 -22.50 -7.59
C ALA A 13 18.77 -21.03 -7.46
N LEU A 14 17.61 -20.67 -8.03
CA LEU A 14 17.02 -19.34 -7.87
C LEU A 14 16.64 -19.08 -6.40
N GLN A 15 16.05 -20.06 -5.71
CA GLN A 15 15.66 -19.92 -4.31
C GLN A 15 16.86 -19.71 -3.37
N GLN A 16 18.02 -20.34 -3.66
CA GLN A 16 19.24 -20.16 -2.87
C GLN A 16 19.86 -18.77 -2.99
N ARG A 17 19.63 -18.07 -4.12
CA ARG A 17 20.19 -16.72 -4.36
C ARG A 17 19.30 -15.58 -3.87
N GLY A 18 18.03 -15.86 -3.61
CA GLY A 18 17.09 -14.87 -3.06
C GLY A 18 17.12 -14.82 -1.53
N GLU A 19 16.76 -13.66 -0.97
CA GLU A 19 16.50 -13.53 0.45
C GLU A 19 15.10 -14.09 0.80
N PRO A 20 14.99 -15.07 1.71
CA PRO A 20 13.71 -15.63 2.10
C PRO A 20 12.75 -14.54 2.58
N PHE A 21 11.50 -14.58 2.11
CA PHE A 21 10.42 -13.64 2.46
C PHE A 21 10.61 -12.18 2.03
N VAL A 22 11.75 -11.82 1.44
CA VAL A 22 12.04 -10.48 0.90
C VAL A 22 11.94 -10.51 -0.62
N ASP A 23 12.56 -11.51 -1.25
CA ASP A 23 12.60 -11.63 -2.69
C ASP A 23 11.40 -12.39 -3.27
N THR A 24 10.92 -11.89 -4.42
CA THR A 24 9.96 -12.60 -5.27
C THR A 24 10.71 -13.31 -6.40
N PRO A 25 10.14 -14.36 -7.02
CA PRO A 25 10.78 -15.01 -8.16
C PRO A 25 11.20 -14.03 -9.28
N ASN A 26 10.40 -12.99 -9.50
CA ASN A 26 10.69 -11.96 -10.49
C ASN A 26 11.83 -11.02 -10.06
N SER A 27 11.98 -10.69 -8.77
CA SER A 27 13.10 -9.84 -8.31
C SER A 27 14.44 -10.56 -8.38
N VAL A 28 14.46 -11.87 -8.07
CA VAL A 28 15.67 -12.70 -8.23
C VAL A 28 16.09 -12.76 -9.70
N LEU A 29 15.14 -12.99 -10.62
CA LEU A 29 15.42 -13.01 -12.05
C LEU A 29 15.96 -11.67 -12.56
N ARG A 30 15.38 -10.54 -12.12
CA ARG A 30 15.87 -9.21 -12.48
C ARG A 30 17.30 -8.97 -12.01
N LYS A 31 17.60 -9.29 -10.75
CA LYS A 31 18.95 -9.15 -10.18
C LYS A 31 19.99 -9.97 -10.95
N LEU A 32 19.63 -11.20 -11.37
CA LEU A 32 20.50 -12.04 -12.18
C LEU A 32 20.72 -11.50 -13.59
N LEU A 33 19.66 -10.99 -14.23
CA LEU A 33 19.74 -10.41 -15.56
C LEU A 33 20.49 -9.07 -15.58
N GLU A 34 20.42 -8.30 -14.49
CA GLU A 34 21.25 -7.11 -14.24
C GLU A 34 22.73 -7.49 -14.11
N GLU A 35 23.05 -8.54 -13.35
CA GLU A 35 24.44 -9.00 -13.14
C GLU A 35 25.13 -9.43 -14.44
N VAL A 36 24.38 -10.04 -15.36
CA VAL A 36 24.90 -10.47 -16.68
C VAL A 36 24.80 -9.37 -17.76
N GLY A 37 24.36 -8.17 -17.40
CA GLY A 37 24.28 -7.03 -18.32
C GLY A 37 23.22 -7.17 -19.43
N LEU A 38 22.23 -8.05 -19.26
CA LEU A 38 21.14 -8.27 -20.23
C LEU A 38 19.93 -7.35 -19.98
N LEU A 39 19.94 -6.62 -18.87
CA LEU A 39 18.99 -5.54 -18.58
C LEU A 39 19.79 -4.27 -18.31
N GLU A 40 19.60 -3.24 -19.15
CA GLU A 40 20.07 -1.90 -18.84
C GLU A 40 19.07 -1.20 -17.90
N MET A 41 19.56 -0.31 -17.05
CA MET A 41 18.75 0.49 -16.13
C MET A 41 17.94 1.53 -16.91
N ASP A 42 16.83 1.11 -17.50
CA ASP A 42 15.75 2.03 -17.78
C ASP A 42 15.27 2.63 -16.45
N GLN A 43 15.10 3.95 -16.43
CA GLN A 43 14.65 4.78 -15.28
C GLN A 43 13.21 4.45 -14.80
N GLU A 44 12.74 3.24 -15.05
CA GLU A 44 11.50 2.65 -14.55
C GLU A 44 11.73 1.86 -13.24
N SER A 45 13.00 1.69 -12.82
CA SER A 45 13.43 1.00 -11.58
C SER A 45 13.60 1.91 -10.34
N SER A 46 13.17 3.18 -10.38
CA SER A 46 13.13 4.03 -9.17
C SER A 46 11.93 3.74 -8.25
N ARG A 47 11.02 2.83 -8.63
CA ARG A 47 9.99 2.28 -7.74
C ARG A 47 10.38 0.88 -7.24
N VAL A 48 10.99 0.90 -6.05
CA VAL A 48 11.03 -0.11 -4.99
C VAL A 48 12.17 -1.14 -5.02
N LYS A 49 13.26 -0.82 -4.30
CA LYS A 49 14.02 -1.76 -3.44
C LYS A 49 13.98 -1.18 -1.99
N PRO A 50 14.47 -1.88 -0.96
CA PRO A 50 13.70 -2.68 0.00
C PRO A 50 13.68 -2.03 1.40
N SER A 51 12.58 -2.15 2.12
CA SER A 51 12.54 -1.73 3.53
C SER A 51 13.25 -2.78 4.39
N LEU A 52 14.50 -2.48 4.77
CA LEU A 52 15.15 -3.14 5.90
C LEU A 52 14.34 -2.89 7.17
N ILE A 53 14.07 -3.99 7.89
CA ILE A 53 13.62 -4.03 9.27
C ILE A 53 14.39 -3.01 10.11
N GLY A 54 13.69 -2.00 10.63
CA GLY A 54 14.37 -1.00 11.45
C GLY A 54 13.52 0.17 11.89
N LYS A 55 12.67 -0.09 12.90
CA LYS A 55 12.34 0.85 13.98
C LYS A 55 11.49 2.08 13.63
N THR A 56 10.35 2.17 14.35
CA THR A 56 9.78 3.39 14.93
C THR A 56 9.88 4.68 14.11
N THR A 57 8.75 5.17 13.61
CA THR A 57 8.39 6.58 13.84
C THR A 57 6.88 6.76 13.90
N LEU A 58 6.47 7.23 15.06
CA LEU A 58 5.20 7.85 15.39
C LEU A 58 4.82 8.90 14.32
N GLY A 59 3.54 8.98 13.99
CA GLY A 59 3.00 9.81 12.91
C GLY A 59 3.52 11.25 12.92
N LYS A 60 4.04 11.69 11.77
CA LYS A 60 4.29 13.10 11.50
C LYS A 60 2.95 13.79 11.26
N LYS A 61 2.45 14.42 12.32
CA LYS A 61 1.36 15.39 12.29
C LYS A 61 1.87 16.63 11.52
N GLY A 62 1.59 16.74 10.22
CA GLY A 62 1.96 17.92 9.42
C GLY A 62 2.24 17.72 7.93
N GLU A 63 2.21 16.50 7.41
CA GLU A 63 2.36 16.29 5.97
C GLU A 63 1.06 16.60 5.22
N LYS A 64 1.22 17.36 4.12
CA LYS A 64 0.13 17.82 3.26
C LYS A 64 -0.57 16.59 2.67
N PRO A 65 -1.90 16.44 2.80
CA PRO A 65 -2.61 15.32 2.21
C PRO A 65 -2.51 15.41 0.69
N MET A 66 -2.06 14.33 0.05
CA MET A 66 -1.99 14.22 -1.42
C MET A 66 -3.39 14.31 -2.03
N VAL A 67 -4.36 13.73 -1.34
CA VAL A 67 -5.76 13.72 -1.76
C VAL A 67 -6.64 14.14 -0.60
N THR A 68 -7.55 15.06 -0.86
CA THR A 68 -8.57 15.50 0.10
C THR A 68 -9.94 15.43 -0.55
N TYR A 69 -10.92 14.86 0.13
CA TYR A 69 -12.31 14.87 -0.33
C TYR A 69 -13.30 15.00 0.83
N SER A 70 -14.47 15.57 0.54
CA SER A 70 -15.52 15.80 1.53
C SER A 70 -16.68 14.80 1.37
N HIS A 71 -17.25 14.36 2.48
CA HIS A 71 -18.41 13.47 2.51
C HIS A 71 -19.24 13.66 3.80
N PRO A 72 -20.57 13.49 3.82
CA PRO A 72 -21.38 13.65 5.03
C PRO A 72 -21.01 12.69 6.18
N ARG A 73 -20.43 11.53 5.86
CA ARG A 73 -20.01 10.47 6.78
C ARG A 73 -18.59 10.01 6.44
N LEU A 74 -17.91 9.34 7.37
CA LEU A 74 -16.62 8.70 7.11
C LEU A 74 -16.75 7.69 5.97
N CYS A 75 -16.15 8.02 4.82
CA CYS A 75 -16.29 7.29 3.58
C CYS A 75 -14.92 7.04 2.94
N PHE A 76 -14.64 5.77 2.65
CA PHE A 76 -13.43 5.34 1.97
C PHE A 76 -13.77 5.11 0.50
N LYS A 77 -13.08 5.83 -0.38
CA LYS A 77 -13.26 5.75 -1.82
C LYS A 77 -12.00 5.18 -2.46
N ALA A 78 -12.11 4.01 -3.06
CA ALA A 78 -11.02 3.32 -3.75
C ALA A 78 -10.42 4.18 -4.86
N SER A 79 -11.24 4.93 -5.62
CA SER A 79 -10.75 5.83 -6.67
C SER A 79 -9.75 6.90 -6.20
N TYR A 80 -9.77 7.23 -4.90
CA TYR A 80 -8.87 8.21 -4.28
C TYR A 80 -7.77 7.56 -3.45
N ILE A 81 -7.99 6.35 -2.92
CA ILE A 81 -7.07 5.67 -2.00
C ILE A 81 -6.21 4.62 -2.72
N GLU A 82 -6.76 3.89 -3.69
CA GLU A 82 -6.03 2.84 -4.40
C GLU A 82 -4.89 3.36 -5.28
N PRO A 83 -5.03 4.51 -5.98
CA PRO A 83 -3.92 5.08 -6.76
C PRO A 83 -2.78 5.63 -5.90
N LEU A 84 -3.00 5.79 -4.59
CA LEU A 84 -1.99 6.30 -3.67
C LEU A 84 -0.95 5.22 -3.36
N ASP A 85 0.26 5.66 -3.04
CA ASP A 85 1.30 4.82 -2.47
C ASP A 85 1.01 4.54 -0.98
N ASP A 86 1.58 3.48 -0.41
CA ASP A 86 1.29 3.06 0.97
C ASP A 86 1.60 4.14 2.02
N ASN A 87 2.58 5.00 1.76
CA ASN A 87 2.94 6.11 2.64
C ASN A 87 2.16 7.39 2.35
N ASP A 88 1.47 7.46 1.22
CA ASP A 88 0.73 8.66 0.85
C ASP A 88 -0.45 8.87 1.78
N ILE A 89 -0.58 10.12 2.19
CA ILE A 89 -1.60 10.56 3.12
C ILE A 89 -2.80 11.06 2.35
N PHE A 90 -3.97 10.61 2.77
CA PHE A 90 -5.24 11.15 2.33
C PHE A 90 -6.03 11.73 3.50
N GLN A 91 -6.89 12.69 3.18
CA GLN A 91 -7.75 13.37 4.12
C GLN A 91 -9.22 13.22 3.71
N ILE A 92 -10.05 12.86 4.69
CA ILE A 92 -11.50 12.78 4.58
C ILE A 92 -12.10 13.88 5.44
N GLU A 93 -12.81 14.81 4.81
CA GLU A 93 -13.54 15.86 5.52
C GLU A 93 -14.99 15.43 5.72
N THR A 94 -15.37 15.24 6.98
CA THR A 94 -16.77 14.94 7.34
C THR A 94 -17.45 16.17 7.90
N LYS A 95 -18.67 16.45 7.43
CA LYS A 95 -19.44 17.62 7.89
C LYS A 95 -19.82 17.55 9.38
N ILE A 96 -19.99 16.33 9.91
CA ILE A 96 -20.49 16.09 11.27
C ILE A 96 -19.35 15.76 12.23
N ASP A 97 -18.41 14.90 11.82
CA ASP A 97 -17.45 14.30 12.74
C ASP A 97 -16.04 14.90 12.65
N GLY A 98 -15.81 15.87 11.77
CA GLY A 98 -14.54 16.56 11.58
C GLY A 98 -13.67 15.97 10.48
N LYS A 99 -12.35 16.19 10.56
CA LYS A 99 -11.38 15.77 9.54
C LYS A 99 -10.57 14.56 9.99
N PHE A 100 -10.45 13.57 9.11
CA PHE A 100 -9.65 12.37 9.32
C PHE A 100 -8.50 12.34 8.33
N GLN A 101 -7.29 12.09 8.82
CA GLN A 101 -6.09 12.02 8.00
C GLN A 101 -5.31 10.76 8.35
N MET A 102 -4.98 9.95 7.34
CA MET A 102 -4.19 8.73 7.51
C MET A 102 -3.46 8.37 6.22
N SER A 103 -2.40 7.57 6.32
CA SER A 103 -1.76 6.97 5.14
C SER A 103 -2.58 5.81 4.59
N LYS A 104 -2.34 5.43 3.33
CA LYS A 104 -2.91 4.20 2.77
C LYS A 104 -2.51 2.97 3.60
N ALA A 105 -1.26 2.86 4.04
CA ALA A 105 -0.81 1.77 4.90
C ALA A 105 -1.61 1.70 6.22
N ASP A 106 -1.84 2.85 6.86
CA ASP A 106 -2.66 2.94 8.06
C ASP A 106 -4.10 2.51 7.80
N PHE A 107 -4.65 2.89 6.66
CA PHE A 107 -5.98 2.46 6.23
C PHE A 107 -6.08 0.93 6.12
N TYR A 108 -5.15 0.31 5.39
CA TYR A 108 -5.12 -1.15 5.23
C TYR A 108 -4.93 -1.89 6.56
N ARG A 109 -4.09 -1.35 7.46
CA ARG A 109 -3.80 -1.92 8.77
C ARG A 109 -4.99 -1.82 9.73
N VAL A 110 -5.64 -0.67 9.80
CA VAL A 110 -6.66 -0.38 10.82
C VAL A 110 -8.06 -0.76 10.34
N PHE A 111 -8.33 -0.68 9.04
CA PHE A 111 -9.64 -0.92 8.43
C PHE A 111 -9.67 -2.14 7.48
N PRO A 112 -9.15 -3.32 7.88
CA PRO A 112 -9.16 -4.49 7.00
C PRO A 112 -10.58 -4.97 6.68
N ASN A 113 -11.57 -4.62 7.50
CA ASN A 113 -12.98 -4.92 7.23
C ASN A 113 -13.54 -4.10 6.07
N VAL A 114 -13.00 -2.92 5.80
CA VAL A 114 -13.36 -2.10 4.63
C VAL A 114 -12.82 -2.77 3.38
N VAL A 115 -11.53 -3.07 3.35
CA VAL A 115 -10.84 -3.70 2.22
C VAL A 115 -11.44 -5.06 1.86
N LYS A 116 -11.85 -5.85 2.86
CA LYS A 116 -12.50 -7.16 2.65
C LYS A 116 -13.96 -7.06 2.20
N SER A 117 -14.61 -5.91 2.42
CA SER A 117 -16.03 -5.75 2.11
C SER A 117 -16.31 -5.87 0.61
N ARG A 118 -17.53 -6.29 0.28
CA ARG A 118 -17.98 -6.38 -1.12
C ARG A 118 -18.07 -4.98 -1.75
N SER A 119 -18.70 -4.03 -1.05
CA SER A 119 -18.88 -2.65 -1.53
C SER A 119 -17.57 -1.95 -1.85
N TYR A 120 -16.52 -2.15 -1.06
CA TYR A 120 -15.22 -1.54 -1.37
C TYR A 120 -14.53 -2.18 -2.57
N ARG A 121 -14.61 -3.52 -2.71
CA ARG A 121 -13.95 -4.25 -3.81
C ARG A 121 -14.67 -4.13 -5.14
N GLU A 122 -16.01 -4.14 -5.14
CA GLU A 122 -16.82 -4.13 -6.36
C GLU A 122 -17.26 -2.72 -6.75
N GLU A 123 -17.67 -1.88 -5.79
CA GLU A 123 -18.20 -0.53 -6.05
C GLU A 123 -17.15 0.57 -5.79
N GLY A 124 -16.01 0.22 -5.20
CA GLY A 124 -14.96 1.18 -4.89
C GLY A 124 -15.35 2.18 -3.80
N ILE A 125 -16.42 1.94 -3.04
CA ILE A 125 -16.90 2.85 -2.00
C ILE A 125 -17.38 2.09 -0.76
N TYR A 126 -16.95 2.58 0.39
CA TYR A 126 -17.43 2.09 1.68
C TYR A 126 -17.71 3.27 2.60
N HIS A 127 -18.96 3.41 3.02
CA HIS A 127 -19.36 4.42 3.98
C HIS A 127 -19.69 3.76 5.32
N TYR A 128 -19.19 4.34 6.41
CA TYR A 128 -19.60 3.91 7.74
C TYR A 128 -20.95 4.55 8.10
N PRO A 129 -21.97 3.74 8.46
CA PRO A 129 -23.19 4.28 9.05
C PRO A 129 -22.92 4.92 10.41
N VAL A 130 -22.03 4.31 11.20
CA VAL A 130 -21.56 4.79 12.50
C VAL A 130 -20.03 4.70 12.53
N ILE A 131 -19.36 5.78 12.93
CA ILE A 131 -17.90 5.83 12.95
C ILE A 131 -17.34 4.86 14.00
N PRO A 132 -16.38 4.01 13.64
CA PRO A 132 -15.70 3.13 14.59
C PRO A 132 -14.72 3.94 15.45
N LYS A 133 -15.22 4.51 16.56
CA LYS A 133 -14.47 5.42 17.46
C LYS A 133 -13.07 4.90 17.82
N LYS A 134 -12.93 3.62 18.19
CA LYS A 134 -11.64 3.03 18.59
C LYS A 134 -10.58 3.06 17.48
N LYS A 135 -11.00 2.96 16.23
CA LYS A 135 -10.13 2.87 15.05
C LYS A 135 -9.90 4.21 14.39
N ALA A 136 -10.95 5.05 14.34
CA ALA A 136 -10.93 6.31 13.60
C ALA A 136 -10.46 7.51 14.42
N LEU A 137 -10.68 7.54 15.75
CA LEU A 137 -10.27 8.67 16.59
C LEU A 137 -8.76 8.97 16.56
N PRO A 138 -7.85 7.99 16.51
CA PRO A 138 -6.41 8.26 16.40
C PRO A 138 -6.02 9.07 15.16
N PHE A 139 -6.85 9.04 14.11
CA PHE A 139 -6.61 9.73 12.83
C PHE A 139 -7.40 11.02 12.71
N LYS A 140 -8.19 11.40 13.74
CA LYS A 140 -8.93 12.66 13.74
C LYS A 140 -7.97 13.80 14.04
N ILE A 141 -7.96 14.82 13.17
CA ILE A 141 -7.05 15.97 13.28
C ILE A 141 -7.76 17.27 13.67
N ALA A 142 -9.07 17.37 13.48
CA ALA A 142 -9.91 18.51 13.86
C ALA A 142 -11.36 18.07 14.03
#